data_AF-A0A842N0D5-F1
#
_entry.id   AF-A0A842N0D5-F1
#
_cell.length_a   1.000
_cell.length_b   1.000
_cell.length_c   1.000
_cell.angle_alpha   90.00
_cell.angle_beta   90.00
_cell.angle_gamma   90.00
#
_symmetry.space_group_name_H-M   'P 1'
#
loop_
_entity.id
_entity.type
_entity.pdbx_description
1 polymer ?
#
loop_
_entity_poly.entity_id
_entity_poly.type
_entity_poly.pdbx_seq_one_letter_code
_entity_poly.pdbx_strand_id
1 'polypeptide(L)'
;MEESNPSLSEMPRIHDIFDVPKVKSIRATSKINKALNLEEVLKRLPNVKAITTSKKNVVKFTLRRGNYLLLFPNGYIEIHAAEEGSIREILSAFREELFKAGLI
;
A
#
# COMPACT_ATOMS: atom_id res chain seq x y z
N MET A 1 36.48 -32.22 -16.64
CA MET A 1 35.60 -32.73 -15.57
C MET A 1 34.31 -31.96 -15.71
N GLU A 2 33.26 -32.60 -16.23
CA GLU A 2 31.93 -32.00 -16.26
C GLU A 2 31.41 -31.98 -14.82
N GLU A 3 31.17 -30.78 -14.29
CA GLU A 3 30.50 -30.59 -13.02
C GLU A 3 29.10 -31.22 -13.13
N SER A 4 28.94 -32.36 -12.47
CA SER A 4 27.68 -33.09 -12.44
C SER A 4 26.66 -32.24 -11.70
N ASN A 5 25.74 -31.62 -12.43
CA ASN A 5 24.66 -30.86 -11.80
C ASN A 5 23.85 -31.79 -10.88
N PRO A 6 23.59 -31.40 -9.63
CA PRO A 6 22.85 -32.23 -8.69
C PRO A 6 21.46 -32.56 -9.22
N SER A 7 21.04 -33.80 -9.02
CA SER A 7 19.75 -34.29 -9.48
C SER A 7 18.61 -33.69 -8.64
N LEU A 8 17.44 -33.49 -9.23
CA LEU A 8 16.25 -33.00 -8.51
C LEU A 8 15.85 -33.91 -7.34
N SER A 9 16.21 -35.20 -7.39
CA SER A 9 16.01 -36.19 -6.32
C SER A 9 16.90 -35.98 -5.10
N GLU A 10 18.03 -35.30 -5.24
CA GLU A 10 18.94 -34.95 -4.14
C GLU A 10 18.57 -33.60 -3.51
N MET A 11 17.57 -32.89 -4.06
CA MET A 11 17.20 -31.57 -3.60
C MET A 11 16.39 -31.65 -2.28
N PRO A 12 16.86 -31.01 -1.20
CA PRO A 12 16.13 -30.97 0.07
C PRO A 12 14.74 -30.32 -0.10
N ARG A 13 13.75 -30.74 0.70
CA ARG A 13 12.40 -30.19 0.59
C ARG A 13 12.38 -28.77 1.14
N ILE A 14 11.45 -27.94 0.65
CA ILE A 14 11.34 -26.53 1.06
C ILE A 14 11.23 -26.38 2.59
N HIS A 15 10.48 -27.23 3.28
CA HIS A 15 10.32 -27.18 4.74
C HIS A 15 11.52 -27.71 5.52
N ASP A 16 12.44 -28.42 4.87
CA ASP A 16 13.70 -28.84 5.50
C ASP A 16 14.68 -27.66 5.61
N ILE A 17 14.44 -26.59 4.83
CA ILE A 17 15.33 -25.44 4.67
C ILE A 17 14.70 -24.15 5.21
N PHE A 18 13.38 -23.98 5.05
CA PHE A 18 12.68 -22.74 5.35
C PHE A 18 11.50 -22.95 6.31
N ASP A 19 11.39 -22.06 7.28
CA ASP A 19 10.20 -21.92 8.11
C ASP A 19 8.98 -21.45 7.29
N VAL A 20 7.79 -21.70 7.82
CA VAL A 20 6.54 -21.21 7.22
C VAL A 20 6.58 -19.68 7.11
N PRO A 21 6.52 -19.11 5.89
CA PRO A 21 6.61 -17.68 5.71
C PRO A 21 5.38 -16.99 6.31
N LYS A 22 5.60 -15.81 6.91
CA LYS A 22 4.54 -14.95 7.45
C LYS A 22 4.44 -13.67 6.65
N VAL A 23 3.25 -13.37 6.13
CA VAL A 23 2.98 -12.06 5.51
C VAL A 23 3.06 -10.98 6.58
N LYS A 24 3.96 -10.01 6.39
CA LYS A 24 4.13 -8.88 7.32
C LYS A 24 3.34 -7.65 6.90
N SER A 25 3.24 -7.42 5.60
CA SER A 25 2.46 -6.35 5.01
C SER A 25 2.18 -6.67 3.54
N ILE A 26 1.13 -6.07 3.02
CA ILE A 26 0.77 -6.06 1.62
C ILE A 26 0.84 -4.61 1.13
N ARG A 27 1.46 -4.45 -0.03
CA ARG A 27 1.49 -3.18 -0.75
C ARG A 27 0.69 -3.33 -2.03
N ALA A 28 -0.29 -2.47 -2.22
CA ALA A 28 -1.09 -2.39 -3.43
C ALA A 28 -1.01 -1.01 -4.05
N THR A 29 -1.28 -0.93 -5.34
CA THR A 29 -1.26 0.33 -6.08
C THR A 29 -2.59 0.54 -6.78
N SER A 30 -2.99 1.80 -6.91
CA SER A 30 -4.22 2.19 -7.59
C SER A 30 -4.07 3.62 -8.15
N LYS A 31 -5.13 4.11 -8.77
CA LYS A 31 -5.20 5.47 -9.29
C LYS A 31 -6.57 6.05 -9.05
N ILE A 32 -6.63 7.30 -8.60
CA ILE A 32 -7.86 8.07 -8.62
C ILE A 32 -8.01 8.77 -9.98
N ASN A 33 -9.16 8.57 -10.62
CA ASN A 33 -9.47 9.16 -11.93
C ASN A 33 -10.18 10.52 -11.82
N LYS A 34 -10.12 11.16 -10.65
CA LYS A 34 -10.63 12.53 -10.40
C LYS A 34 -9.45 13.45 -10.09
N ALA A 35 -9.50 14.67 -10.60
CA ALA A 35 -8.54 15.70 -10.24
C ALA A 35 -8.77 16.11 -8.77
N LEU A 36 -7.78 15.87 -7.91
CA LEU A 36 -7.81 16.28 -6.51
C LEU A 36 -6.72 17.32 -6.27
N ASN A 37 -7.09 18.43 -5.62
CA ASN A 37 -6.12 19.36 -5.06
C ASN A 37 -5.64 18.82 -3.70
N LEU A 38 -4.35 18.44 -3.63
CA LEU A 38 -3.76 17.88 -2.41
C LEU A 38 -3.79 18.85 -1.22
N GLU A 39 -3.71 20.16 -1.46
CA GLU A 39 -3.80 21.18 -0.40
C GLU A 39 -5.19 21.20 0.23
N GLU A 40 -6.24 21.11 -0.60
CA GLU A 40 -7.62 21.02 -0.11
C GLU A 40 -7.88 19.69 0.62
N VAL A 41 -7.28 18.59 0.16
CA VAL A 41 -7.33 17.31 0.88
C VAL A 41 -6.71 17.45 2.27
N LEU A 42 -5.51 18.03 2.37
CA LEU A 42 -4.81 18.25 3.64
C LEU A 42 -5.56 19.18 4.59
N LYS A 43 -6.27 20.17 4.05
CA LYS A 43 -7.03 21.15 4.83
C LYS A 43 -8.35 20.58 5.38
N ARG A 44 -9.03 19.73 4.61
CA ARG A 44 -10.40 19.30 4.93
C ARG A 44 -10.50 17.93 5.59
N LEU A 45 -9.54 17.03 5.36
CA LEU A 45 -9.62 15.68 5.92
C LEU A 45 -8.97 15.63 7.32
N PRO A 46 -9.56 14.95 8.30
CA PRO A 46 -9.04 14.88 9.67
C PRO A 46 -7.87 13.90 9.83
N ASN A 47 -7.79 12.85 9.00
CA ASN A 47 -6.85 11.74 9.16
C ASN A 47 -5.71 11.75 8.13
N VAL A 48 -5.39 12.94 7.61
CA VAL A 48 -4.35 13.13 6.61
C VAL A 48 -3.16 13.91 7.15
N LYS A 49 -1.97 13.60 6.62
CA LYS A 49 -0.74 14.35 6.88
C LYS A 49 0.06 14.51 5.60
N ALA A 50 0.71 15.66 5.45
CA ALA A 50 1.71 15.84 4.40
C ALA A 50 2.95 15.03 4.77
N ILE A 51 3.45 14.23 3.83
CA ILE A 51 4.74 13.57 3.97
C ILE A 51 5.55 13.77 2.68
N THR A 52 6.87 13.70 2.79
CA THR A 52 7.77 13.72 1.64
C THR A 52 8.31 12.32 1.41
N THR A 53 8.08 11.77 0.22
CA THR A 53 8.61 10.46 -0.19
C THR A 53 9.02 10.52 -1.66
N SER A 54 10.12 9.86 -2.02
CA SER A 54 10.64 9.88 -3.41
C SER A 54 10.78 11.30 -4.00
N LYS A 55 11.20 12.27 -3.18
CA LYS A 55 11.29 13.71 -3.53
C LYS A 55 9.96 14.36 -3.96
N LYS A 56 8.83 13.76 -3.61
CA LYS A 56 7.48 14.28 -3.87
C LYS A 56 6.75 14.54 -2.56
N ASN A 57 5.99 15.63 -2.51
CA ASN A 57 5.03 15.88 -1.45
C ASN A 57 3.76 15.08 -1.74
N VAL A 58 3.38 14.23 -0.80
CA VAL A 58 2.23 13.35 -0.93
C VAL A 58 1.35 13.46 0.31
N VAL A 59 0.09 13.08 0.17
CA VAL A 59 -0.86 13.05 1.29
C VAL A 59 -0.94 11.63 1.82
N LYS A 60 -0.59 11.45 3.08
CA LYS A 60 -0.79 10.19 3.79
C LYS A 60 -2.13 10.21 4.51
N PHE A 61 -3.06 9.36 4.10
CA PHE A 61 -4.29 9.08 4.83
C PHE A 61 -4.11 7.84 5.69
N THR A 62 -4.37 7.93 7.00
CA THR A 62 -4.20 6.80 7.93
C THR A 62 -5.55 6.36 8.49
N LEU A 63 -5.97 5.13 8.19
CA LEU A 63 -7.15 4.54 8.80
C LEU A 63 -6.84 4.04 10.22
N ARG A 64 -5.76 3.27 10.34
CA ARG A 64 -5.23 2.76 11.63
C ARG A 64 -3.74 2.45 11.47
N ARG A 65 -3.05 2.13 12.57
CA ARG A 65 -1.62 1.76 12.52
C ARG A 65 -1.40 0.61 11.52
N GLY A 66 -0.43 0.78 10.61
CA GLY A 66 -0.13 -0.21 9.56
C GLY A 66 -1.11 -0.26 8.38
N ASN A 67 -2.20 0.53 8.41
CA ASN A 67 -3.22 0.58 7.36
C ASN A 67 -3.42 2.02 6.90
N TYR A 68 -2.79 2.37 5.79
CA TYR A 68 -2.76 3.73 5.27
C TYR A 68 -2.62 3.73 3.75
N LEU A 69 -2.92 4.87 3.14
CA LEU A 69 -2.60 5.12 1.74
C LEU A 69 -1.82 6.41 1.57
N LEU A 70 -1.05 6.48 0.49
CA LEU A 70 -0.32 7.65 0.02
C LEU A 70 -0.95 8.11 -1.29
N LEU A 71 -1.47 9.33 -1.32
CA LEU A 71 -1.98 9.99 -2.51
C LEU A 71 -0.90 10.90 -3.08
N PHE A 72 -0.49 10.61 -4.32
CA PHE A 72 0.49 11.40 -5.06
C PHE A 72 -0.20 12.49 -5.91
N PRO A 73 0.52 13.56 -6.27
CA PRO A 73 -0.04 14.67 -7.05
C PRO A 73 -0.65 14.27 -8.41
N ASN A 74 -0.19 13.17 -9.01
CA ASN A 74 -0.69 12.65 -10.28
C ASN A 74 -1.89 11.70 -10.12
N GLY A 75 -2.48 11.62 -8.93
CA GLY A 75 -3.58 10.72 -8.61
C GLY A 75 -3.17 9.26 -8.40
N TYR A 76 -1.88 8.93 -8.45
CA TYR A 76 -1.40 7.61 -8.06
C TYR A 76 -1.60 7.39 -6.56
N ILE A 77 -2.02 6.18 -6.20
CA ILE A 77 -2.26 5.76 -4.82
C ILE A 77 -1.40 4.54 -4.51
N GLU A 78 -0.63 4.62 -3.43
CA GLU A 78 0.05 3.48 -2.83
C GLU A 78 -0.62 3.12 -1.51
N ILE A 79 -1.04 1.87 -1.34
CA ILE A 79 -1.80 1.37 -0.20
C ILE A 79 -0.94 0.40 0.58
N HIS A 80 -0.87 0.58 1.89
CA HIS A 80 -0.16 -0.29 2.82
C HIS A 80 -1.18 -0.89 3.77
N ALA A 81 -1.23 -2.21 3.84
CA ALA A 81 -2.16 -2.96 4.66
C ALA A 81 -1.49 -4.16 5.33
N ALA A 82 -2.06 -4.65 6.42
CA ALA A 82 -1.61 -5.89 7.05
C ALA A 82 -2.04 -7.14 6.26
N GLU A 83 -3.20 -7.07 5.62
CA GLU A 83 -3.85 -8.16 4.88
C GLU A 83 -4.68 -7.60 3.72
N GLU A 84 -5.09 -8.47 2.80
CA GLU A 84 -5.73 -8.07 1.55
C GLU A 84 -7.10 -7.41 1.79
N GLY A 85 -7.90 -7.93 2.72
CA GLY A 85 -9.21 -7.37 3.06
C GLY A 85 -9.14 -5.91 3.52
N SER A 86 -8.07 -5.55 4.25
CA SER A 86 -7.85 -4.19 4.74
C SER A 86 -7.63 -3.16 3.61
N ILE A 87 -7.21 -3.59 2.41
CA ILE A 87 -7.06 -2.68 1.26
C ILE A 87 -8.40 -2.04 0.89
N ARG A 88 -9.47 -2.83 0.88
CA ARG A 88 -10.82 -2.37 0.53
C ARG A 88 -11.38 -1.42 1.58
N GLU A 89 -11.10 -1.71 2.85
CA GLU A 89 -11.47 -0.84 3.99
C GLU A 89 -10.80 0.53 3.86
N ILE A 90 -9.49 0.57 3.61
CA ILE A 90 -8.72 1.82 3.45
C ILE A 90 -9.30 2.66 2.30
N LEU A 91 -9.56 2.06 1.14
CA LEU A 91 -10.12 2.76 -0.02
C LEU A 91 -11.54 3.27 0.23
N SER A 92 -12.37 2.47 0.90
CA SER A 92 -13.75 2.84 1.21
C SER A 92 -13.80 4.01 2.19
N ALA A 93 -13.00 3.96 3.25
CA ALA A 93 -12.88 5.03 4.24
C ALA A 93 -12.35 6.32 3.61
N PHE A 94 -11.31 6.24 2.78
CA PHE A 94 -10.77 7.41 2.10
C PHE A 94 -11.79 8.04 1.16
N ARG A 95 -12.52 7.23 0.37
CA ARG A 95 -13.61 7.71 -0.50
C ARG A 95 -14.71 8.42 0.30
N GLU A 96 -15.11 7.86 1.43
CA GLU A 96 -16.14 8.46 2.29
C GLU A 96 -15.69 9.80 2.86
N GLU A 97 -14.44 9.92 3.30
CA GLU A 97 -13.91 11.20 3.78
C GLU A 97 -13.84 12.25 2.67
N LEU A 98 -13.39 11.87 1.47
CA LEU A 98 -13.40 12.77 0.31
C LEU A 98 -14.82 13.24 -0.02
N PHE A 99 -15.82 12.35 0.01
CA PHE A 99 -17.21 12.69 -0.27
C PHE A 99 -17.79 13.63 0.80
N LYS A 100 -17.59 13.31 2.09
CA LYS A 100 -18.03 14.15 3.21
C LYS A 100 -17.40 15.55 3.19
N ALA A 101 -16.18 15.68 2.66
CA ALA A 101 -15.47 16.95 2.50
C ALA A 101 -15.85 17.73 1.22
N GLY A 102 -16.73 17.17 0.37
CA GLY A 102 -17.12 17.77 -0.90
C GLY A 102 -15.98 17.83 -1.92
N LEU A 103 -15.03 16.90 -1.84
CA LEU A 103 -13.87 16.82 -2.75
C LEU A 103 -14.10 15.88 -3.93
N ILE A 104 -15.12 15.01 -3.86
CA ILE A 104 -15.56 14.13 -4.94
C ILE A 104 -17.08 14.00 -5.00
#